data_AF-A0A3E0R0I4-F1
#
_entry.id   AF-A0A3E0R0I4-F1
#
_cell.length_a   1.000
_cell.length_b   1.000
_cell.length_c   1.000
_cell.angle_alpha   90.00
_cell.angle_beta   90.00
_cell.angle_gamma   90.00
#
_symmetry.space_group_name_H-M   'P 1'
#
loop_
_entity.id
_entity.type
_entity.pdbx_description
1 polymer ?
#
loop_
_entity_poly.entity_id
_entity_poly.type
_entity_poly.pdbx_seq_one_letter_code
_entity_poly.pdbx_strand_id
1 'polypeptide(L)'
;MQQDGGWQPPVVPPEPPKEPGASTDRPVRRKLIRPEREEPEDDRSGKHAAEDERSRRGRGRQSGRRSRLAARSLDGQARGQNGERQGQTRAQSLGQPGQGGARNREEQSQARHGQAGSQNREQHGQSQPAEKQLIPASIDELKPLLEREAGLNTSFDVVLREMTFGGRRTALFYMNGLVNSAALTEVLKRLSYLTAEDLDTDALKLFFETYVPAVQVTKTDVFDDMLDSVFAGCAALFVDRERAALIIDAKMFPDRTPEEPSLERVVRGSRDGFIETLMTNVSLIRRRLRDKDLRYELIRVGARTKTDVCIAYIRDIADPELVEEVKRKIGHVNVYGLPLADKQLEETTVNRGWHPYPLVRYSERPDVVAAQLLEGSVAVLTDTTPSVMMLPTTFFDLTQHAEENRQTPFIGTYLRWVRYIGIFFSLFLLPLWFLLVLKPELKPPQLDFLGPQQMGRIPLFLQFVLAEIGVDLMRMAAVHTPSPLSTAMSLIAAILIGDIAVKTGLFNNEVILYMAIAAIGMFATPNYELGLANRIVRLALIIAVAIFGIPGFVVGTALFVVLLACTRSFNRPYLWPFIPFDGRSLAALLIRPPELQNKKRNPLLKPQQLDRLPDSQENR
;
A
#
# COMPACT_ATOMS: atom_id res chain seq x y z
N MET A 1 -54.82 -42.30 28.37
CA MET A 1 -53.95 -41.30 29.04
C MET A 1 -52.66 -41.20 28.25
N GLN A 2 -52.12 -39.98 28.18
CA GLN A 2 -50.97 -39.50 27.41
C GLN A 2 -51.26 -39.05 25.97
N GLN A 3 -51.09 -37.73 25.84
CA GLN A 3 -51.47 -36.80 24.79
C GLN A 3 -50.32 -36.64 23.79
N ASP A 4 -50.66 -36.64 22.51
CA ASP A 4 -49.83 -36.09 21.44
C ASP A 4 -50.15 -34.59 21.30
N GLY A 5 -49.20 -33.74 21.68
CA GLY A 5 -49.29 -32.29 21.55
C GLY A 5 -48.53 -31.80 20.32
N GLY A 6 -49.20 -31.78 19.17
CA GLY A 6 -48.71 -31.16 17.94
C GLY A 6 -48.74 -29.64 18.03
N TRP A 7 -47.62 -29.01 17.65
CA TRP A 7 -47.40 -27.56 17.61
C TRP A 7 -48.27 -26.90 16.51
N GLN A 8 -49.13 -25.96 16.89
CA GLN A 8 -49.89 -25.09 15.98
C GLN A 8 -49.21 -23.72 15.87
N PRO A 9 -49.13 -23.10 14.67
CA PRO A 9 -48.59 -21.76 14.50
C PRO A 9 -49.53 -20.66 15.03
N PRO A 10 -49.01 -19.48 15.41
CA PRO A 10 -49.78 -18.44 16.09
C PRO A 10 -50.79 -17.73 15.17
N VAL A 11 -51.96 -17.44 15.74
CA VAL A 11 -53.09 -16.71 15.14
C VAL A 11 -52.75 -15.23 15.00
N VAL A 12 -52.89 -14.68 13.80
CA VAL A 12 -52.75 -13.25 13.49
C VAL A 12 -54.04 -12.51 13.89
N PRO A 13 -53.98 -11.39 14.64
CA PRO A 13 -55.17 -10.60 14.97
C PRO A 13 -55.70 -9.82 13.74
N PRO A 14 -57.02 -9.55 13.64
CA PRO A 14 -57.62 -8.94 12.46
C PRO A 14 -57.30 -7.44 12.32
N GLU A 15 -57.12 -6.98 11.07
CA GLU A 15 -56.95 -5.57 10.71
C GLU A 15 -58.20 -4.71 11.05
N PRO A 16 -58.03 -3.46 11.50
CA PRO A 16 -59.15 -2.54 11.69
C PRO A 16 -59.70 -2.03 10.34
N PRO A 17 -61.01 -1.69 10.27
CA PRO A 17 -61.70 -1.40 9.01
C PRO A 17 -61.26 -0.06 8.39
N LYS A 18 -61.18 -0.03 7.05
CA LYS A 18 -60.98 1.17 6.24
C LYS A 18 -62.31 1.94 6.08
N GLU A 19 -62.34 3.21 6.48
CA GLU A 19 -63.45 4.11 6.15
C GLU A 19 -63.35 4.64 4.71
N PRO A 20 -64.48 4.74 3.96
CA PRO A 20 -64.56 5.41 2.67
C PRO A 20 -64.81 6.92 2.82
N GLY A 21 -64.19 7.72 1.95
CA GLY A 21 -64.10 9.18 2.10
C GLY A 21 -65.28 10.03 1.62
N ALA A 22 -65.23 11.32 1.97
CA ALA A 22 -65.84 12.49 1.30
C ALA A 22 -65.37 13.77 2.05
N SER A 23 -64.52 14.62 1.47
CA SER A 23 -64.84 15.84 0.72
C SER A 23 -64.98 17.14 1.55
N THR A 24 -64.14 18.12 1.18
CA THR A 24 -64.36 19.58 1.08
C THR A 24 -64.39 20.53 2.30
N ASP A 25 -63.50 21.54 2.18
CA ASP A 25 -63.67 22.99 2.43
C ASP A 25 -63.25 23.68 3.76
N ARG A 26 -62.01 24.22 3.74
CA ARG A 26 -61.51 25.58 4.18
C ARG A 26 -61.78 26.08 5.66
N PRO A 27 -61.32 27.30 6.09
CA PRO A 27 -59.93 27.63 6.50
C PRO A 27 -59.85 28.46 7.83
N VAL A 28 -58.84 28.34 8.72
CA VAL A 28 -58.63 29.38 9.78
C VAL A 28 -57.15 29.64 10.20
N ARG A 29 -56.83 30.94 10.11
CA ARG A 29 -55.78 31.85 10.63
C ARG A 29 -54.76 31.46 11.72
N ARG A 30 -53.55 32.00 11.50
CA ARG A 30 -52.45 32.35 12.44
C ARG A 30 -52.89 33.21 13.64
N LYS A 31 -52.25 32.99 14.80
CA LYS A 31 -52.07 33.98 15.88
C LYS A 31 -50.60 34.01 16.34
N LEU A 32 -50.03 35.23 16.36
CA LEU A 32 -48.77 35.62 17.00
C LEU A 32 -48.95 35.68 18.54
N ILE A 33 -47.85 35.61 19.31
CA ILE A 33 -47.52 36.48 20.48
C ILE A 33 -46.00 36.36 20.80
N ARG A 34 -45.45 37.46 21.35
CA ARG A 34 -44.06 37.89 21.56
C ARG A 34 -43.38 37.37 22.87
N PRO A 35 -42.07 37.65 23.09
CA PRO A 35 -41.23 37.10 24.17
C PRO A 35 -41.11 38.03 25.41
N GLU A 36 -40.62 37.49 26.54
CA GLU A 36 -40.34 38.26 27.77
C GLU A 36 -39.03 37.80 28.46
N ARG A 37 -38.36 38.76 29.12
CA ARG A 37 -36.98 38.76 29.65
C ARG A 37 -36.93 38.47 31.18
N GLU A 38 -35.80 37.87 31.57
CA GLU A 38 -34.93 37.99 32.78
C GLU A 38 -35.42 38.36 34.20
N GLU A 39 -34.65 37.76 35.15
CA GLU A 39 -34.25 38.19 36.52
C GLU A 39 -34.95 37.57 37.76
N PRO A 40 -34.32 37.53 38.97
CA PRO A 40 -33.42 36.47 39.45
C PRO A 40 -33.80 35.91 40.84
N GLU A 41 -33.18 34.82 41.33
CA GLU A 41 -33.25 34.43 42.75
C GLU A 41 -31.90 34.01 43.31
N ASP A 42 -31.62 34.52 44.51
CA ASP A 42 -30.42 34.32 45.32
C ASP A 42 -30.83 33.73 46.69
N ASP A 43 -29.84 33.11 47.34
CA ASP A 43 -29.66 32.88 48.77
C ASP A 43 -30.05 31.54 49.47
N ARG A 44 -28.97 30.89 49.96
CA ARG A 44 -28.75 30.22 51.26
C ARG A 44 -29.39 28.87 51.61
N SER A 45 -28.52 27.85 51.71
CA SER A 45 -28.13 27.12 52.95
C SER A 45 -27.27 25.90 52.55
N GLY A 46 -26.21 25.44 53.23
CA GLY A 46 -25.49 25.78 54.44
C GLY A 46 -24.65 24.55 54.85
N LYS A 47 -23.40 24.78 55.32
CA LYS A 47 -22.54 23.86 56.13
C LYS A 47 -21.94 22.64 55.38
N HIS A 48 -20.71 22.15 55.62
CA HIS A 48 -19.82 22.14 56.78
C HIS A 48 -18.33 22.18 56.36
N ALA A 49 -17.53 22.85 57.19
CA ALA A 49 -16.08 22.84 57.19
C ALA A 49 -15.50 21.72 58.10
N ALA A 50 -14.25 21.34 57.78
CA ALA A 50 -13.11 21.00 58.65
C ALA A 50 -13.29 20.12 59.89
N GLU A 51 -12.51 19.03 59.96
CA GLU A 51 -11.47 18.72 60.97
C GLU A 51 -11.12 17.23 60.92
N ASP A 52 -9.86 16.87 60.66
CA ASP A 52 -9.07 16.22 61.70
C ASP A 52 -7.55 16.27 61.42
N GLU A 53 -6.83 16.51 62.50
CA GLU A 53 -5.45 16.95 62.56
C GLU A 53 -4.55 15.83 63.15
N ARG A 54 -3.25 15.92 62.86
CA ARG A 54 -2.10 15.38 63.62
C ARG A 54 -1.72 13.89 63.47
N SER A 55 -0.54 13.69 62.88
CA SER A 55 0.68 13.67 63.71
C SER A 55 1.97 13.90 62.91
N ARG A 56 2.69 14.96 63.32
CA ARG A 56 4.14 15.08 63.58
C ARG A 56 5.11 14.39 62.59
N ARG A 57 6.21 14.98 62.14
CA ARG A 57 6.98 16.20 62.47
C ARG A 57 8.16 16.18 61.49
N GLY A 58 8.66 17.34 61.09
CA GLY A 58 10.06 17.43 60.64
C GLY A 58 10.40 18.37 59.49
N ARG A 59 10.06 19.66 59.67
CA ARG A 59 10.89 20.85 59.36
C ARG A 59 11.90 20.76 58.19
N GLY A 60 11.78 21.72 57.27
CA GLY A 60 12.99 22.25 56.60
C GLY A 60 12.80 23.08 55.34
N ARG A 61 12.12 24.24 55.48
CA ARG A 61 12.29 25.51 54.71
C ARG A 61 13.07 25.50 53.37
N GLN A 62 12.35 25.90 52.31
CA GLN A 62 12.49 27.16 51.55
C GLN A 62 13.73 27.27 50.63
N SER A 63 13.54 27.21 49.31
CA SER A 63 13.23 28.33 48.41
C SER A 63 14.47 29.10 47.96
N GLY A 64 14.78 29.12 46.66
CA GLY A 64 15.84 29.99 46.13
C GLY A 64 16.10 29.89 44.63
N ARG A 65 15.40 30.74 43.89
CA ARG A 65 15.62 31.23 42.51
C ARG A 65 17.07 31.28 41.95
N ARG A 66 17.13 31.03 40.62
CA ARG A 66 17.81 31.75 39.51
C ARG A 66 19.27 32.25 39.68
N SER A 67 20.10 31.96 38.68
CA SER A 67 20.87 32.89 37.78
C SER A 67 21.95 32.08 37.02
N ARG A 68 21.97 32.06 35.67
CA ARG A 68 22.64 32.97 34.69
C ARG A 68 24.19 33.06 34.79
N LEU A 69 24.79 32.77 33.63
CA LEU A 69 25.95 33.41 32.96
C LEU A 69 27.40 32.98 33.27
N ALA A 70 28.12 32.76 32.15
CA ALA A 70 29.54 33.08 31.88
C ALA A 70 30.61 32.30 32.66
N ALA A 71 31.86 32.12 32.22
CA ALA A 71 32.57 32.24 30.96
C ALA A 71 33.97 31.60 31.19
N ARG A 72 34.62 31.24 30.09
CA ARG A 72 36.06 31.00 29.87
C ARG A 72 37.07 31.38 30.98
N SER A 73 38.04 30.49 31.20
CA SER A 73 39.50 30.77 31.15
C SER A 73 40.28 29.45 31.15
N LEU A 74 41.18 29.22 30.18
CA LEU A 74 42.67 29.28 30.25
C LEU A 74 43.25 28.10 31.04
N ASP A 75 44.37 27.45 30.72
CA ASP A 75 45.43 27.55 29.71
C ASP A 75 46.29 26.28 29.93
N GLY A 76 47.21 25.98 29.01
CA GLY A 76 48.52 25.50 29.48
C GLY A 76 49.08 24.19 28.90
N GLN A 77 50.03 24.40 28.00
CA GLN A 77 51.37 23.79 27.99
C GLN A 77 51.60 22.42 27.37
N ALA A 78 52.09 22.49 26.13
CA ALA A 78 53.10 21.58 25.60
C ALA A 78 54.50 21.92 26.15
N ARG A 79 55.29 20.89 26.48
CA ARG A 79 56.76 20.90 26.45
C ARG A 79 57.31 19.47 26.49
N GLY A 80 58.19 19.16 25.53
CA GLY A 80 59.47 18.50 25.87
C GLY A 80 59.76 17.08 25.36
N GLN A 81 60.49 17.03 24.24
CA GLN A 81 61.80 16.35 24.04
C GLN A 81 61.95 14.82 23.86
N ASN A 82 62.71 14.51 22.80
CA ASN A 82 63.70 13.42 22.58
C ASN A 82 63.18 11.97 22.52
N GLY A 83 63.71 11.03 21.73
CA GLY A 83 64.68 10.91 20.63
C GLY A 83 64.12 9.82 19.69
N GLU A 84 64.76 9.19 18.71
CA GLU A 84 66.14 8.92 18.37
C GLU A 84 66.19 8.45 16.89
N ARG A 85 67.33 8.74 16.25
CA ARG A 85 68.10 7.93 15.29
C ARG A 85 67.58 7.59 13.88
N GLN A 86 68.48 7.96 12.96
CA GLN A 86 68.64 7.69 11.54
C GLN A 86 69.08 6.24 11.23
N GLY A 87 69.01 5.86 9.95
CA GLY A 87 69.91 4.88 9.31
C GLY A 87 69.20 4.02 8.26
N GLN A 88 69.19 4.39 6.97
CA GLN A 88 70.22 4.13 5.94
C GLN A 88 70.23 2.71 5.32
N THR A 89 69.79 2.67 4.05
CA THR A 89 70.47 2.18 2.83
C THR A 89 70.95 0.73 2.66
N ARG A 90 70.51 0.17 1.50
CA ARG A 90 71.20 -0.66 0.48
C ARG A 90 71.39 -2.18 0.69
N ALA A 91 70.84 -2.93 -0.29
CA ALA A 91 71.45 -3.93 -1.18
C ALA A 91 72.50 -4.90 -0.58
N GLN A 92 72.56 -6.21 -0.86
CA GLN A 92 72.53 -6.87 -2.17
C GLN A 92 72.78 -8.39 -1.97
N SER A 93 72.40 -9.22 -2.95
CA SER A 93 73.05 -10.48 -3.41
C SER A 93 71.99 -11.53 -3.81
N LEU A 94 72.11 -12.35 -4.85
CA LEU A 94 72.98 -12.50 -6.03
C LEU A 94 72.36 -13.64 -6.86
N GLY A 95 72.45 -13.61 -8.19
CA GLY A 95 72.35 -14.82 -9.03
C GLY A 95 71.49 -14.75 -10.31
N GLN A 96 72.15 -14.56 -11.45
CA GLN A 96 71.75 -14.91 -12.83
C GLN A 96 72.87 -15.83 -13.40
N PRO A 97 72.83 -16.40 -14.63
CA PRO A 97 71.73 -16.65 -15.60
C PRO A 97 71.79 -18.07 -16.25
N GLY A 98 70.84 -18.40 -17.15
CA GLY A 98 70.94 -19.57 -18.04
C GLY A 98 69.90 -19.54 -19.18
N GLN A 99 70.39 -19.59 -20.42
CA GLN A 99 69.67 -19.41 -21.70
C GLN A 99 68.83 -20.63 -22.15
N GLY A 100 67.80 -20.37 -22.97
CA GLY A 100 67.49 -21.23 -24.12
C GLY A 100 66.02 -21.65 -24.35
N GLY A 101 65.40 -21.14 -25.44
CA GLY A 101 64.63 -21.99 -26.37
C GLY A 101 63.09 -21.84 -26.48
N ALA A 102 62.65 -21.41 -27.67
CA ALA A 102 61.38 -21.65 -28.38
C ALA A 102 60.07 -20.96 -27.88
N ARG A 103 59.54 -19.93 -28.57
CA ARG A 103 58.77 -19.87 -29.84
C ARG A 103 57.31 -20.38 -29.77
N ASN A 104 56.42 -19.41 -30.04
CA ASN A 104 55.20 -19.45 -30.89
C ASN A 104 53.97 -20.26 -30.46
N ARG A 105 52.90 -19.50 -30.14
CA ARG A 105 51.47 -19.59 -30.53
C ARG A 105 50.73 -18.89 -29.39
N GLU A 106 50.17 -17.70 -29.57
CA GLU A 106 48.83 -17.50 -30.13
C GLU A 106 48.65 -16.01 -30.49
N GLU A 107 49.04 -15.65 -31.71
CA GLU A 107 48.50 -14.48 -32.42
C GLU A 107 47.93 -15.00 -33.74
N GLN A 108 46.70 -15.53 -33.69
CA GLN A 108 45.88 -15.81 -34.88
C GLN A 108 44.46 -16.23 -34.46
N SER A 109 43.65 -15.25 -34.06
CA SER A 109 42.18 -15.36 -34.17
C SER A 109 41.44 -14.01 -34.22
N GLN A 110 42.16 -12.88 -34.34
CA GLN A 110 41.56 -11.57 -34.60
C GLN A 110 41.85 -11.11 -36.03
N ALA A 111 41.24 -11.77 -37.01
CA ALA A 111 40.98 -11.21 -38.33
C ALA A 111 39.98 -12.09 -39.05
N ARG A 112 38.93 -11.47 -39.59
CA ARG A 112 37.84 -12.03 -40.44
C ARG A 112 36.59 -12.49 -39.67
N HIS A 113 35.76 -11.52 -39.29
CA HIS A 113 34.45 -11.37 -39.92
C HIS A 113 34.11 -9.88 -40.00
N GLY A 114 34.13 -9.36 -41.24
CA GLY A 114 33.73 -8.01 -41.60
C GLY A 114 32.23 -7.81 -41.41
N GLN A 115 31.84 -6.59 -41.06
CA GLN A 115 31.22 -5.66 -42.03
C GLN A 115 29.81 -6.09 -42.47
N ALA A 116 28.83 -5.76 -41.64
CA ALA A 116 27.50 -5.35 -42.07
C ALA A 116 26.87 -4.49 -40.96
N GLY A 117 26.55 -3.23 -41.26
CA GLY A 117 25.67 -2.39 -40.42
C GLY A 117 26.34 -1.40 -39.47
N SER A 118 27.38 -0.67 -39.89
CA SER A 118 27.85 0.54 -39.21
C SER A 118 27.60 1.77 -40.08
N GLN A 119 26.34 2.11 -40.28
CA GLN A 119 25.87 3.37 -40.86
C GLN A 119 24.49 3.69 -40.28
N ASN A 120 24.46 4.27 -39.07
CA ASN A 120 23.39 5.12 -38.51
C ASN A 120 23.60 5.33 -37.00
N ARG A 121 24.76 5.87 -36.61
CA ARG A 121 24.97 6.23 -35.20
C ARG A 121 25.88 7.44 -35.03
N GLU A 122 25.71 8.43 -35.89
CA GLU A 122 26.30 9.76 -35.71
C GLU A 122 25.27 10.80 -36.15
N GLN A 123 24.29 11.04 -35.27
CA GLN A 123 23.45 12.24 -35.21
C GLN A 123 22.51 12.09 -33.99
N HIS A 124 23.04 12.29 -32.79
CA HIS A 124 22.26 12.82 -31.68
C HIS A 124 22.97 14.07 -31.22
N GLY A 125 22.31 15.19 -31.50
CA GLY A 125 22.81 16.53 -31.27
C GLY A 125 23.09 16.78 -29.80
N GLN A 126 23.95 17.77 -29.61
CA GLN A 126 24.14 18.49 -28.35
C GLN A 126 22.77 18.77 -27.70
N SER A 127 22.54 18.22 -26.52
CA SER A 127 21.36 18.55 -25.71
C SER A 127 21.44 20.02 -25.31
N GLN A 128 20.69 20.86 -26.02
CA GLN A 128 20.38 22.21 -25.56
C GLN A 128 19.57 22.10 -24.27
N PRO A 129 19.74 23.00 -23.28
CA PRO A 129 18.86 23.04 -22.11
C PRO A 129 17.42 23.12 -22.62
N ALA A 130 16.55 22.25 -22.10
CA ALA A 130 15.15 22.21 -22.49
C ALA A 130 14.56 23.63 -22.43
N GLU A 131 14.08 24.12 -23.58
CA GLU A 131 13.51 25.45 -23.69
C GLU A 131 12.33 25.55 -22.73
N LYS A 132 12.43 26.42 -21.72
CA LYS A 132 11.41 26.56 -20.68
C LYS A 132 10.09 26.96 -21.33
N GLN A 133 9.10 26.08 -21.24
CA GLN A 133 7.79 26.35 -21.82
C GLN A 133 7.11 27.46 -21.02
N LEU A 134 6.79 28.57 -21.69
CA LEU A 134 6.07 29.70 -21.08
C LEU A 134 4.57 29.43 -20.98
N ILE A 135 3.92 30.05 -20.00
CA ILE A 135 2.46 30.00 -19.85
C ILE A 135 1.80 30.78 -21.01
N PRO A 136 0.84 30.18 -21.74
CA PRO A 136 0.08 30.88 -22.79
C PRO A 136 -0.69 32.08 -22.24
N ALA A 137 -0.92 33.08 -23.09
CA ALA A 137 -1.68 34.27 -22.69
C ALA A 137 -3.19 34.05 -22.67
N SER A 138 -3.71 33.00 -23.33
CA SER A 138 -5.15 32.72 -23.38
C SER A 138 -5.52 31.44 -22.64
N ILE A 139 -6.66 31.47 -21.94
CA ILE A 139 -7.24 30.27 -21.30
C ILE A 139 -7.51 29.17 -22.35
N ASP A 140 -7.93 29.56 -23.55
CA ASP A 140 -8.31 28.60 -24.59
C ASP A 140 -7.09 27.89 -25.19
N GLU A 141 -5.89 28.50 -25.08
CA GLU A 141 -4.60 27.86 -25.40
C GLU A 141 -4.04 27.05 -24.22
N LEU A 142 -4.33 27.47 -22.98
CA LEU A 142 -3.89 26.79 -21.76
C LEU A 142 -4.58 25.43 -21.56
N LYS A 143 -5.89 25.34 -21.85
CA LYS A 143 -6.68 24.10 -21.70
C LYS A 143 -6.07 22.88 -22.41
N PRO A 144 -5.79 22.91 -23.72
CA PRO A 144 -5.23 21.74 -24.40
C PRO A 144 -3.84 21.36 -23.87
N LEU A 145 -3.06 22.32 -23.36
CA LEU A 145 -1.80 22.01 -22.68
C LEU A 145 -2.03 21.28 -21.36
N LEU A 146 -2.99 21.71 -20.54
CA LEU A 146 -3.35 21.02 -19.30
C LEU A 146 -3.95 19.64 -19.55
N GLU A 147 -4.72 19.45 -20.63
CA GLU A 147 -5.21 18.13 -21.05
C GLU A 147 -4.04 17.19 -21.39
N ARG A 148 -3.07 17.69 -22.15
CA ARG A 148 -1.92 16.89 -22.60
C ARG A 148 -0.93 16.56 -21.47
N GLU A 149 -0.57 17.55 -20.66
CA GLU A 149 0.49 17.43 -19.66
C GLU A 149 -0.03 17.02 -18.28
N ALA A 150 -1.12 17.64 -17.80
CA ALA A 150 -1.65 17.38 -16.47
C ALA A 150 -2.80 16.35 -16.46
N GLY A 151 -3.30 15.94 -17.63
CA GLY A 151 -4.42 15.00 -17.72
C GLY A 151 -5.77 15.62 -17.37
N LEU A 152 -5.97 16.92 -17.61
CA LEU A 152 -7.29 17.55 -17.51
C LEU A 152 -8.31 16.76 -18.35
N ASN A 153 -9.55 16.62 -17.84
CA ASN A 153 -10.63 15.81 -18.42
C ASN A 153 -10.41 14.28 -18.44
N THR A 154 -9.20 13.80 -18.14
CA THR A 154 -8.90 12.37 -17.98
C THR A 154 -8.82 11.98 -16.51
N SER A 155 -8.06 12.75 -15.73
CA SER A 155 -7.84 12.53 -14.31
C SER A 155 -8.88 13.29 -13.50
N PHE A 156 -9.69 12.60 -12.69
CA PHE A 156 -10.81 13.24 -11.99
C PHE A 156 -10.37 14.14 -10.81
N ASP A 157 -9.15 13.97 -10.33
CA ASP A 157 -8.56 14.79 -9.27
C ASP A 157 -7.98 16.12 -9.81
N VAL A 158 -7.90 16.30 -11.13
CA VAL A 158 -7.41 17.52 -11.76
C VAL A 158 -8.60 18.43 -12.07
N VAL A 159 -8.63 19.63 -11.48
CA VAL A 159 -9.76 20.56 -11.61
C VAL A 159 -9.29 21.88 -12.22
N LEU A 160 -9.97 22.28 -13.30
CA LEU A 160 -9.89 23.62 -13.87
C LEU A 160 -11.27 24.28 -13.75
N ARG A 161 -11.35 25.38 -13.01
CA ARG A 161 -12.58 26.16 -12.83
C ARG A 161 -12.44 27.52 -13.51
N GLU A 162 -13.21 27.73 -14.57
CA GLU A 162 -13.30 29.02 -15.26
C GLU A 162 -14.35 29.94 -14.64
N MET A 163 -14.00 31.22 -14.50
CA MET A 163 -14.84 32.27 -13.93
C MET A 163 -14.58 33.59 -14.67
N THR A 164 -15.35 34.62 -14.33
CA THR A 164 -15.12 35.98 -14.83
C THR A 164 -15.22 36.95 -13.66
N PHE A 165 -14.18 37.74 -13.44
CA PHE A 165 -14.12 38.75 -12.38
C PHE A 165 -13.78 40.11 -12.99
N GLY A 166 -14.55 41.14 -12.66
CA GLY A 166 -14.43 42.49 -13.22
C GLY A 166 -14.23 42.53 -14.75
N GLY A 167 -14.99 41.72 -15.49
CA GLY A 167 -14.93 41.66 -16.95
C GLY A 167 -13.73 40.91 -17.56
N ARG A 168 -12.84 40.33 -16.75
CA ARG A 168 -11.73 39.47 -17.21
C ARG A 168 -12.04 38.00 -16.96
N ARG A 169 -11.82 37.15 -17.96
CA ARG A 169 -11.88 35.69 -17.78
C ARG A 169 -10.71 35.26 -16.91
N THR A 170 -10.97 34.37 -15.95
CA THR A 170 -9.98 33.80 -15.05
C THR A 170 -10.18 32.30 -14.95
N ALA A 171 -9.11 31.57 -14.66
CA ALA A 171 -9.19 30.13 -14.43
C ALA A 171 -8.42 29.75 -13.16
N LEU A 172 -9.02 28.91 -12.33
CA LEU A 172 -8.37 28.34 -11.15
C LEU A 172 -8.06 26.87 -11.42
N PHE A 173 -6.78 26.55 -11.44
CA PHE A 173 -6.24 25.21 -11.69
C PHE A 173 -5.68 24.63 -10.39
N TYR A 174 -6.17 23.47 -9.96
CA TYR A 174 -5.75 22.85 -8.70
C TYR A 174 -6.03 21.34 -8.67
N MET A 175 -5.38 20.65 -7.74
CA MET A 175 -5.64 19.24 -7.44
C MET A 175 -6.72 19.12 -6.36
N ASN A 176 -7.82 18.45 -6.68
CA ASN A 176 -8.86 18.15 -5.72
C ASN A 176 -8.29 17.30 -4.56
N GLY A 177 -8.71 17.59 -3.33
CA GLY A 177 -8.27 16.88 -2.13
C GLY A 177 -6.84 17.16 -1.65
N LEU A 178 -6.07 18.04 -2.31
CA LEU A 178 -4.79 18.57 -1.80
C LEU A 178 -4.87 20.05 -1.40
N VAL A 179 -6.00 20.69 -1.66
CA VAL A 179 -6.21 22.13 -1.45
C VAL A 179 -7.34 22.38 -0.45
N ASN A 180 -7.15 23.35 0.43
CA ASN A 180 -8.17 23.84 1.34
C ASN A 180 -9.26 24.59 0.57
N SER A 181 -10.41 23.92 0.42
CA SER A 181 -11.56 24.48 -0.29
C SER A 181 -12.11 25.75 0.39
N ALA A 182 -12.02 25.87 1.71
CA ALA A 182 -12.47 27.07 2.43
C ALA A 182 -11.56 28.27 2.15
N ALA A 183 -10.24 28.06 2.11
CA ALA A 183 -9.28 29.10 1.77
C ALA A 183 -9.48 29.59 0.33
N LEU A 184 -9.63 28.67 -0.64
CA LEU A 184 -9.95 29.04 -2.02
C LEU A 184 -11.29 29.77 -2.13
N THR A 185 -12.31 29.32 -1.39
CA THR A 185 -13.63 29.97 -1.41
C THR A 185 -13.55 31.41 -0.93
N GLU A 186 -12.75 31.71 0.11
CA GLU A 186 -12.56 33.08 0.58
C GLU A 186 -11.81 33.95 -0.45
N VAL A 187 -10.80 33.39 -1.13
CA VAL A 187 -10.14 34.07 -2.27
C VAL A 187 -11.19 34.39 -3.33
N LEU A 188 -11.97 33.41 -3.79
CA LEU A 188 -13.00 33.61 -4.82
C LEU A 188 -14.07 34.61 -4.41
N LYS A 189 -14.48 34.61 -3.13
CA LYS A 189 -15.41 35.59 -2.59
C LYS A 189 -14.85 37.01 -2.66
N ARG A 190 -13.57 37.21 -2.33
CA ARG A 190 -12.90 38.51 -2.49
C ARG A 190 -12.84 38.95 -3.95
N LEU A 191 -12.50 38.04 -4.86
CA LEU A 191 -12.48 38.33 -6.30
C LEU A 191 -13.86 38.69 -6.85
N SER A 192 -14.95 38.20 -6.25
CA SER A 192 -16.31 38.51 -6.69
C SER A 192 -16.73 39.97 -6.49
N TYR A 193 -16.01 40.73 -5.66
CA TYR A 193 -16.27 42.16 -5.46
C TYR A 193 -15.59 43.06 -6.52
N LEU A 194 -14.78 42.48 -7.41
CA LEU A 194 -14.10 43.23 -8.47
C LEU A 194 -15.09 43.72 -9.53
N THR A 195 -15.02 45.01 -9.81
CA THR A 195 -15.70 45.66 -10.94
C THR A 195 -14.76 45.80 -12.13
N ALA A 196 -15.29 46.12 -13.31
CA ALA A 196 -14.46 46.33 -14.50
C ALA A 196 -13.53 47.55 -14.37
N GLU A 197 -13.94 48.54 -13.58
CA GLU A 197 -13.17 49.77 -13.28
C GLU A 197 -11.93 49.46 -12.43
N ASP A 198 -11.98 48.41 -11.61
CA ASP A 198 -10.85 47.98 -10.78
C ASP A 198 -9.71 47.34 -11.60
N LEU A 199 -9.92 47.00 -12.88
CA LEU A 199 -9.00 46.21 -13.73
C LEU A 199 -8.43 47.00 -14.93
N ASP A 200 -8.24 48.31 -14.74
CA ASP A 200 -7.90 49.27 -15.81
C ASP A 200 -6.46 49.11 -16.36
N THR A 201 -5.48 48.67 -15.54
CA THR A 201 -4.12 48.32 -16.01
C THR A 201 -3.41 47.36 -15.07
N ASP A 202 -2.82 46.27 -15.62
CA ASP A 202 -2.10 45.21 -14.90
C ASP A 202 -2.96 44.45 -13.86
N ALA A 203 -3.94 43.73 -14.38
CA ALA A 203 -4.87 42.91 -13.60
C ALA A 203 -4.14 41.95 -12.66
N LEU A 204 -3.09 41.29 -13.15
CA LEU A 204 -2.35 40.29 -12.40
C LEU A 204 -1.64 40.88 -11.17
N LYS A 205 -1.08 42.09 -11.29
CA LYS A 205 -0.50 42.80 -10.16
C LYS A 205 -1.54 43.15 -9.10
N LEU A 206 -2.72 43.63 -9.50
CA LEU A 206 -3.83 43.90 -8.57
C LEU A 206 -4.29 42.64 -7.83
N PHE A 207 -4.46 41.53 -8.56
CA PHE A 207 -4.78 40.23 -7.95
C PHE A 207 -3.72 39.84 -6.92
N PHE A 208 -2.44 39.99 -7.26
CA PHE A 208 -1.31 39.63 -6.40
C PHE A 208 -1.19 40.50 -5.14
N GLU A 209 -1.23 41.83 -5.28
CA GLU A 209 -0.91 42.77 -4.20
C GLU A 209 -2.11 43.13 -3.32
N THR A 210 -3.34 43.02 -3.84
CA THR A 210 -4.53 43.63 -3.19
C THR A 210 -5.65 42.65 -2.90
N TYR A 211 -5.96 41.71 -3.80
CA TYR A 211 -7.23 40.97 -3.74
C TYR A 211 -7.12 39.48 -3.35
N VAL A 212 -5.94 38.86 -3.42
CA VAL A 212 -5.73 37.48 -2.97
C VAL A 212 -5.26 37.50 -1.50
N PRO A 213 -6.14 37.26 -0.51
CA PRO A 213 -5.78 37.35 0.92
C PRO A 213 -4.94 36.16 1.43
N ALA A 214 -4.31 35.39 0.55
CA ALA A 214 -3.51 34.24 0.95
C ALA A 214 -2.16 34.70 1.52
N VAL A 215 -1.69 33.99 2.56
CA VAL A 215 -0.45 34.32 3.26
C VAL A 215 0.77 34.23 2.34
N GLN A 216 0.75 33.29 1.40
CA GLN A 216 1.81 33.08 0.44
C GLN A 216 1.24 32.99 -0.97
N VAL A 217 1.61 33.95 -1.79
CA VAL A 217 1.33 33.99 -3.22
C VAL A 217 2.64 34.18 -3.96
N THR A 218 2.83 33.54 -5.10
CA THR A 218 4.02 33.71 -5.95
C THR A 218 3.60 33.81 -7.40
N LYS A 219 4.25 34.67 -8.19
CA LYS A 219 4.03 34.78 -9.64
C LYS A 219 5.01 33.86 -10.37
N THR A 220 4.53 33.08 -11.33
CA THR A 220 5.36 32.30 -12.26
C THR A 220 4.89 32.51 -13.69
N ASP A 221 5.83 32.57 -14.63
CA ASP A 221 5.62 32.60 -16.08
C ASP A 221 6.06 31.30 -16.77
N VAL A 222 6.68 30.39 -16.03
CA VAL A 222 7.12 29.06 -16.49
C VAL A 222 6.03 28.03 -16.21
N PHE A 223 5.62 27.31 -17.24
CA PHE A 223 4.53 26.33 -17.18
C PHE A 223 4.86 25.13 -16.30
N ASP A 224 6.08 24.61 -16.38
CA ASP A 224 6.53 23.46 -15.58
C ASP A 224 6.55 23.82 -14.07
N ASP A 225 7.06 25.00 -13.71
CA ASP A 225 7.07 25.49 -12.32
C ASP A 225 5.63 25.64 -11.76
N MET A 226 4.68 26.01 -12.62
CA MET A 226 3.26 26.06 -12.26
C MET A 226 2.71 24.66 -12.01
N LEU A 227 2.99 23.68 -12.89
CA LEU A 227 2.55 22.30 -12.73
C LEU A 227 3.12 21.68 -11.45
N ASP A 228 4.42 21.80 -11.21
CA ASP A 228 5.10 21.28 -10.02
C ASP A 228 4.50 21.86 -8.73
N SER A 229 4.19 23.16 -8.75
CA SER A 229 3.52 23.83 -7.63
C SER A 229 2.13 23.27 -7.38
N VAL A 230 1.34 23.04 -8.43
CA VAL A 230 -0.03 22.50 -8.32
C VAL A 230 -0.02 21.04 -7.86
N PHE A 231 0.88 20.21 -8.38
CA PHE A 231 1.05 18.82 -7.92
C PHE A 231 1.61 18.74 -6.48
N ALA A 232 2.28 19.79 -6.00
CA ALA A 232 2.64 19.94 -4.60
C ALA A 232 1.47 20.40 -3.69
N GLY A 233 0.29 20.66 -4.25
CA GLY A 233 -0.94 21.05 -3.55
C GLY A 233 -1.19 22.57 -3.48
N CYS A 234 -0.51 23.39 -4.28
CA CYS A 234 -0.91 24.78 -4.47
C CYS A 234 -2.10 24.87 -5.46
N ALA A 235 -2.73 26.04 -5.54
CA ALA A 235 -3.65 26.39 -6.61
C ALA A 235 -3.02 27.45 -7.53
N ALA A 236 -3.15 27.30 -8.84
CA ALA A 236 -2.73 28.29 -9.81
C ALA A 236 -3.94 29.09 -10.30
N LEU A 237 -3.92 30.41 -10.10
CA LEU A 237 -4.89 31.34 -10.65
C LEU A 237 -4.31 31.98 -11.92
N PHE A 238 -5.00 31.77 -13.03
CA PHE A 238 -4.69 32.33 -14.33
C PHE A 238 -5.66 33.45 -14.69
N VAL A 239 -5.16 34.50 -15.34
CA VAL A 239 -5.93 35.65 -15.81
C VAL A 239 -5.75 35.77 -17.31
N ASP A 240 -6.86 35.84 -18.04
CA ASP A 240 -6.82 35.91 -19.50
C ASP A 240 -6.10 37.17 -20.00
N ARG A 241 -5.26 36.98 -21.02
CA ARG A 241 -4.29 37.93 -21.61
C ARG A 241 -3.01 38.18 -20.82
N GLU A 242 -2.78 37.46 -19.72
CA GLU A 242 -1.54 37.51 -18.94
C GLU A 242 -0.69 36.26 -19.20
N ARG A 243 0.62 36.41 -19.37
CA ARG A 243 1.56 35.29 -19.58
C ARG A 243 2.12 34.72 -18.28
N ALA A 244 1.38 34.87 -17.19
CA ALA A 244 1.81 34.45 -15.87
C ALA A 244 0.62 33.94 -15.06
N ALA A 245 0.88 33.04 -14.13
CA ALA A 245 -0.07 32.54 -13.16
C ALA A 245 0.34 32.96 -11.74
N LEU A 246 -0.66 33.15 -10.89
CA LEU A 246 -0.47 33.34 -9.46
C LEU A 246 -0.62 32.00 -8.75
N ILE A 247 0.46 31.53 -8.13
CA ILE A 247 0.48 30.35 -7.29
C ILE A 247 0.05 30.75 -5.88
N ILE A 248 -1.08 30.22 -5.44
CA ILE A 248 -1.67 30.45 -4.14
C ILE A 248 -1.36 29.23 -3.27
N ASP A 249 -0.62 29.40 -2.18
CA ASP A 249 -0.40 28.32 -1.23
C ASP A 249 -1.66 28.13 -0.36
N ALA A 250 -2.46 27.15 -0.74
CA ALA A 250 -3.66 26.73 -0.04
C ALA A 250 -3.62 25.23 0.31
N LYS A 251 -2.41 24.67 0.51
CA LYS A 251 -2.22 23.24 0.77
C LYS A 251 -3.01 22.77 1.99
N MET A 252 -3.74 21.69 1.82
CA MET A 252 -4.36 20.96 2.91
C MET A 252 -4.23 19.47 2.61
N PHE A 253 -3.48 18.79 3.46
CA PHE A 253 -3.41 17.34 3.44
C PHE A 253 -4.52 16.77 4.33
N PRO A 254 -4.97 15.52 4.10
CA PRO A 254 -6.02 14.92 4.92
C PRO A 254 -5.71 15.00 6.42
N ASP A 255 -6.57 15.70 7.19
CA ASP A 255 -6.36 16.04 8.61
C ASP A 255 -6.70 14.88 9.57
N ARG A 256 -7.50 13.89 9.14
CA ARG A 256 -7.64 12.65 9.91
C ARG A 256 -6.38 11.82 9.71
N THR A 257 -5.63 11.62 10.79
CA THR A 257 -4.52 10.65 10.83
C THR A 257 -5.08 9.31 10.37
N PRO A 258 -4.70 8.83 9.18
CA PRO A 258 -5.15 7.52 8.75
C PRO A 258 -4.59 6.51 9.76
N GLU A 259 -5.45 5.59 10.21
CA GLU A 259 -5.05 4.61 11.20
C GLU A 259 -3.95 3.71 10.64
N GLU A 260 -3.17 3.09 11.54
CA GLU A 260 -2.14 2.16 11.10
C GLU A 260 -2.81 0.97 10.38
N PRO A 261 -2.35 0.60 9.17
CA PRO A 261 -2.93 -0.51 8.41
C PRO A 261 -2.89 -1.78 9.26
N SER A 262 -4.05 -2.40 9.44
CA SER A 262 -4.20 -3.53 10.36
C SER A 262 -3.54 -4.80 9.81
N LEU A 263 -3.61 -5.00 8.49
CA LEU A 263 -3.08 -6.18 7.80
C LEU A 263 -1.60 -6.02 7.41
N GLU A 264 -1.15 -4.80 7.12
CA GLU A 264 0.22 -4.53 6.66
C GLU A 264 1.04 -3.66 7.64
N ARG A 265 1.09 -4.08 8.91
CA ARG A 265 1.88 -3.40 9.95
C ARG A 265 3.39 -3.48 9.67
N VAL A 266 4.11 -2.41 9.99
CA VAL A 266 5.57 -2.32 9.84
C VAL A 266 6.19 -1.66 11.07
N VAL A 267 7.37 -2.14 11.48
CA VAL A 267 8.09 -1.56 12.64
C VAL A 267 8.62 -0.16 12.33
N ARG A 268 9.00 0.09 11.08
CA ARG A 268 9.51 1.38 10.60
C ARG A 268 8.82 1.74 9.29
N GLY A 269 8.42 2.99 9.14
CA GLY A 269 7.83 3.50 7.90
C GLY A 269 6.56 4.29 8.13
N SER A 270 5.85 4.54 7.03
CA SER A 270 4.59 5.25 7.06
C SER A 270 3.54 4.47 7.82
N ARG A 271 2.78 5.15 8.68
CA ARG A 271 1.65 4.58 9.42
C ARG A 271 0.31 4.99 8.85
N ASP A 272 0.28 5.79 7.79
CA ASP A 272 -0.96 6.12 7.11
C ASP A 272 -1.46 4.91 6.32
N GLY A 273 -2.58 4.33 6.76
CA GLY A 273 -3.39 3.43 5.96
C GLY A 273 -4.32 4.19 5.00
N PHE A 274 -4.91 3.49 4.05
CA PHE A 274 -6.07 3.99 3.33
C PHE A 274 -7.30 4.01 4.26
N ILE A 275 -8.32 4.78 3.87
CA ILE A 275 -9.61 4.87 4.54
C ILE A 275 -10.75 4.61 3.56
N GLU A 276 -12.00 4.64 4.00
CA GLU A 276 -13.16 4.30 3.15
C GLU A 276 -13.49 5.37 2.10
N THR A 277 -12.95 6.59 2.22
CA THR A 277 -13.24 7.70 1.29
C THR A 277 -12.28 7.69 0.10
N LEU A 278 -12.83 7.49 -1.10
CA LEU A 278 -12.06 7.44 -2.36
C LEU A 278 -11.14 8.65 -2.58
N MET A 279 -11.66 9.87 -2.42
CA MET A 279 -10.90 11.10 -2.66
C MET A 279 -9.70 11.22 -1.71
N THR A 280 -9.85 10.81 -0.44
CA THR A 280 -8.74 10.81 0.52
C THR A 280 -7.65 9.83 0.09
N ASN A 281 -8.03 8.63 -0.36
CA ASN A 281 -7.06 7.63 -0.84
C ASN A 281 -6.29 8.12 -2.07
N VAL A 282 -6.97 8.79 -3.00
CA VAL A 282 -6.34 9.42 -4.16
C VAL A 282 -5.35 10.52 -3.73
N SER A 283 -5.73 11.38 -2.78
CA SER A 283 -4.82 12.38 -2.21
C SER A 283 -3.59 11.76 -1.52
N LEU A 284 -3.74 10.64 -0.81
CA LEU A 284 -2.63 9.95 -0.14
C LEU A 284 -1.60 9.38 -1.13
N ILE A 285 -2.05 8.91 -2.30
CA ILE A 285 -1.18 8.46 -3.39
C ILE A 285 -0.55 9.67 -4.09
N ARG A 286 -1.34 10.68 -4.48
CA ARG A 286 -0.84 11.90 -5.17
C ARG A 286 0.18 12.68 -4.33
N ARG A 287 0.04 12.69 -3.00
CA ARG A 287 1.03 13.30 -2.09
C ARG A 287 2.43 12.69 -2.24
N ARG A 288 2.52 11.40 -2.56
CA ARG A 288 3.76 10.65 -2.79
C ARG A 288 4.22 10.72 -4.24
N LEU A 289 3.28 10.63 -5.17
CA LEU A 289 3.51 10.68 -6.62
C LEU A 289 3.02 12.02 -7.17
N ARG A 290 3.90 13.01 -7.15
CA ARG A 290 3.67 14.35 -7.73
C ARG A 290 4.04 14.38 -9.21
N ASP A 291 3.53 13.39 -9.92
CA ASP A 291 3.90 13.13 -11.29
C ASP A 291 2.80 13.63 -12.23
N LYS A 292 3.20 14.32 -13.31
CA LYS A 292 2.26 14.90 -14.29
C LYS A 292 1.57 13.83 -15.13
N ASP A 293 2.14 12.64 -15.27
CA ASP A 293 1.66 11.51 -16.05
C ASP A 293 0.84 10.50 -15.22
N LEU A 294 0.72 10.69 -13.90
CA LEU A 294 -0.21 9.94 -13.06
C LEU A 294 -1.67 10.35 -13.35
N ARG A 295 -2.48 9.36 -13.77
CA ARG A 295 -3.89 9.50 -14.15
C ARG A 295 -4.79 8.74 -13.18
N TYR A 296 -5.93 9.33 -12.86
CA TYR A 296 -7.02 8.71 -12.09
C TYR A 296 -8.32 8.75 -12.91
N GLU A 297 -8.70 7.63 -13.52
CA GLU A 297 -9.92 7.55 -14.32
C GLU A 297 -11.07 6.98 -13.50
N LEU A 298 -12.19 7.72 -13.45
CA LEU A 298 -13.37 7.35 -12.67
C LEU A 298 -14.39 6.60 -13.54
N ILE A 299 -14.79 5.42 -13.09
CA ILE A 299 -15.84 4.60 -13.69
C ILE A 299 -16.91 4.32 -12.65
N ARG A 300 -18.18 4.49 -13.04
CA ARG A 300 -19.33 4.16 -12.19
C ARG A 300 -19.80 2.74 -12.47
N VAL A 301 -19.83 1.90 -11.45
CA VAL A 301 -20.24 0.50 -11.55
C VAL A 301 -21.52 0.26 -10.75
N GLY A 302 -22.47 -0.46 -11.34
CA GLY A 302 -23.72 -0.87 -10.70
C GLY A 302 -24.98 -0.23 -11.28
N ALA A 303 -26.04 -1.05 -11.43
CA ALA A 303 -27.31 -0.64 -12.03
C ALA A 303 -28.25 0.11 -11.06
N ARG A 304 -28.26 -0.26 -9.78
CA ARG A 304 -29.06 0.39 -8.71
C ARG A 304 -28.24 1.37 -7.90
N THR A 305 -27.11 0.91 -7.37
CA THR A 305 -26.15 1.77 -6.65
C THR A 305 -24.96 1.97 -7.56
N LYS A 306 -24.76 3.20 -8.03
CA LYS A 306 -23.62 3.58 -8.87
C LYS A 306 -22.42 3.85 -7.97
N THR A 307 -21.65 2.81 -7.68
CA THR A 307 -20.42 2.93 -6.89
C THR A 307 -19.31 3.51 -7.77
N ASP A 308 -18.59 4.50 -7.25
CA ASP A 308 -17.44 5.11 -7.93
C ASP A 308 -16.20 4.20 -7.77
N VAL A 309 -15.58 3.84 -8.90
CA VAL A 309 -14.36 3.03 -8.99
C VAL A 309 -13.32 3.85 -9.74
N CYS A 310 -12.15 4.07 -9.15
CA CYS A 310 -11.04 4.80 -9.74
C CYS A 310 -9.95 3.84 -10.20
N ILE A 311 -9.50 4.01 -11.44
CA ILE A 311 -8.34 3.32 -12.00
C ILE A 311 -7.17 4.30 -12.02
N ALA A 312 -6.13 4.01 -11.25
CA ALA A 312 -4.91 4.79 -11.15
C ALA A 312 -3.74 4.11 -11.88
N TYR A 313 -3.03 4.85 -12.71
CA TYR A 313 -1.85 4.38 -13.44
C TYR A 313 -0.97 5.56 -13.87
N ILE A 314 0.31 5.29 -14.16
CA ILE A 314 1.24 6.28 -14.71
C ILE A 314 1.30 6.08 -16.23
N ARG A 315 0.89 7.08 -17.00
CA ARG A 315 0.61 6.97 -18.45
C ARG A 315 1.81 6.56 -19.29
N ASP A 316 3.00 7.06 -18.97
CA ASP A 316 4.25 6.82 -19.69
C ASP A 316 5.04 5.60 -19.17
N ILE A 317 4.55 4.96 -18.09
CA ILE A 317 5.17 3.75 -17.53
C ILE A 317 4.28 2.53 -17.76
N ALA A 318 2.98 2.61 -17.45
CA ALA A 318 2.06 1.47 -17.50
C ALA A 318 1.83 0.97 -18.93
N ASP A 319 1.57 -0.33 -19.08
CA ASP A 319 1.20 -0.92 -20.38
C ASP A 319 -0.21 -0.46 -20.79
N PRO A 320 -0.38 0.25 -21.93
CA PRO A 320 -1.69 0.69 -22.39
C PRO A 320 -2.68 -0.45 -22.61
N GLU A 321 -2.20 -1.62 -23.06
CA GLU A 321 -3.07 -2.80 -23.28
C GLU A 321 -3.68 -3.30 -21.96
N LEU A 322 -2.87 -3.29 -20.89
CA LEU A 322 -3.32 -3.68 -19.56
C LEU A 322 -4.36 -2.70 -19.02
N VAL A 323 -4.09 -1.40 -19.14
CA VAL A 323 -4.98 -0.34 -18.67
C VAL A 323 -6.35 -0.45 -19.36
N GLU A 324 -6.37 -0.62 -20.68
CA GLU A 324 -7.62 -0.78 -21.44
C GLU A 324 -8.33 -2.11 -21.12
N GLU A 325 -7.60 -3.20 -20.88
CA GLU A 325 -8.23 -4.46 -20.43
C GLU A 325 -8.92 -4.30 -19.07
N VAL A 326 -8.29 -3.60 -18.12
CA VAL A 326 -8.85 -3.30 -16.80
C VAL A 326 -10.11 -2.44 -16.94
N LYS A 327 -10.04 -1.33 -17.68
CA LYS A 327 -11.21 -0.46 -17.95
C LYS A 327 -12.35 -1.23 -18.58
N ARG A 328 -12.08 -2.02 -19.60
CA ARG A 328 -13.08 -2.82 -20.30
C ARG A 328 -13.71 -3.84 -19.37
N LYS A 329 -12.94 -4.58 -18.56
CA LYS A 329 -13.51 -5.57 -17.64
C LYS A 329 -14.38 -4.92 -16.57
N ILE A 330 -13.95 -3.80 -15.98
CA ILE A 330 -14.71 -3.05 -14.97
C ILE A 330 -15.98 -2.45 -15.60
N GLY A 331 -15.88 -1.85 -16.79
CA GLY A 331 -17.03 -1.27 -17.49
C GLY A 331 -18.10 -2.28 -17.92
N HIS A 332 -17.71 -3.56 -18.09
CA HIS A 332 -18.64 -4.65 -18.42
C HIS A 332 -19.26 -5.32 -17.19
N VAL A 333 -18.96 -4.87 -15.96
CA VAL A 333 -19.56 -5.42 -14.75
C VAL A 333 -21.04 -5.05 -14.69
N ASN A 334 -21.90 -6.05 -14.83
CA ASN A 334 -23.35 -5.90 -14.76
C ASN A 334 -23.89 -6.49 -13.45
N VAL A 335 -23.86 -5.68 -12.38
CA VAL A 335 -24.42 -6.02 -11.06
C VAL A 335 -25.34 -4.90 -10.58
N TYR A 336 -26.19 -5.17 -9.59
CA TYR A 336 -27.04 -4.12 -9.01
C TYR A 336 -26.22 -3.06 -8.24
N GLY A 337 -25.08 -3.44 -7.68
CA GLY A 337 -24.25 -2.58 -6.86
C GLY A 337 -23.03 -3.30 -6.32
N LEU A 338 -22.11 -2.54 -5.71
CA LEU A 338 -20.92 -3.05 -5.03
C LEU A 338 -20.93 -2.67 -3.54
N PRO A 339 -21.91 -3.12 -2.72
CA PRO A 339 -21.92 -2.83 -1.28
C PRO A 339 -20.73 -3.45 -0.52
N LEU A 340 -20.10 -4.48 -1.07
CA LEU A 340 -18.86 -5.08 -0.54
C LEU A 340 -17.61 -4.60 -1.28
N ALA A 341 -17.71 -3.45 -1.96
CA ALA A 341 -16.63 -2.72 -2.61
C ALA A 341 -15.70 -3.57 -3.49
N ASP A 342 -14.42 -3.64 -3.14
CA ASP A 342 -13.33 -4.18 -3.95
C ASP A 342 -13.33 -5.70 -4.07
N LYS A 343 -13.79 -6.46 -3.06
CA LYS A 343 -13.87 -7.93 -3.18
C LYS A 343 -14.93 -8.36 -4.19
N GLN A 344 -16.09 -7.71 -4.16
CA GLN A 344 -17.16 -7.99 -5.12
C GLN A 344 -16.78 -7.54 -6.54
N LEU A 345 -16.01 -6.45 -6.65
CA LEU A 345 -15.43 -6.04 -7.92
C LEU A 345 -14.44 -7.09 -8.44
N GLU A 346 -13.57 -7.64 -7.59
CA GLU A 346 -12.62 -8.70 -7.97
C GLU A 346 -13.34 -9.95 -8.50
N GLU A 347 -14.35 -10.46 -7.79
CA GLU A 347 -15.10 -11.66 -8.19
C GLU A 347 -15.81 -11.48 -9.54
N THR A 348 -16.32 -10.28 -9.82
CA THR A 348 -17.04 -10.00 -11.06
C THR A 348 -16.12 -9.72 -12.26
N THR A 349 -14.89 -9.26 -12.01
CA THR A 349 -13.92 -8.85 -13.04
C THR A 349 -12.84 -9.89 -13.31
N VAL A 350 -12.14 -10.35 -12.27
CA VAL A 350 -10.91 -11.16 -12.38
C VAL A 350 -11.19 -12.63 -12.10
N ASN A 351 -11.78 -12.94 -10.95
CA ASN A 351 -11.96 -14.30 -10.47
C ASN A 351 -13.40 -14.77 -10.57
N ARG A 352 -13.85 -15.09 -11.79
CA ARG A 352 -15.23 -15.54 -12.06
C ARG A 352 -15.51 -17.00 -11.66
N GLY A 353 -14.58 -17.66 -10.98
CA GLY A 353 -14.64 -19.11 -10.73
C GLY A 353 -14.21 -19.49 -9.32
N TRP A 354 -14.13 -20.81 -9.10
CA TRP A 354 -13.82 -21.41 -7.80
C TRP A 354 -12.30 -21.50 -7.55
N HIS A 355 -11.53 -20.60 -8.14
CA HIS A 355 -10.08 -20.62 -8.04
C HIS A 355 -9.67 -20.14 -6.64
N PRO A 356 -8.96 -20.96 -5.84
CA PRO A 356 -8.71 -20.64 -4.44
C PRO A 356 -7.60 -19.60 -4.26
N TYR A 357 -6.73 -19.41 -5.26
CA TYR A 357 -5.64 -18.45 -5.16
C TYR A 357 -6.08 -17.04 -5.61
N PRO A 358 -5.68 -16.00 -4.87
CA PRO A 358 -5.97 -14.61 -5.23
C PRO A 358 -5.27 -14.24 -6.54
N LEU A 359 -5.97 -13.52 -7.40
CA LEU A 359 -5.43 -13.05 -8.69
C LEU A 359 -5.05 -11.57 -8.65
N VAL A 360 -5.26 -10.93 -7.51
CA VAL A 360 -5.02 -9.52 -7.27
C VAL A 360 -4.31 -9.35 -5.94
N ARG A 361 -3.50 -8.30 -5.81
CA ARG A 361 -2.86 -7.96 -4.53
C ARG A 361 -3.59 -6.79 -3.90
N TYR A 362 -4.14 -7.01 -2.71
CA TYR A 362 -4.66 -5.93 -1.87
C TYR A 362 -3.54 -5.27 -1.08
N SER A 363 -3.63 -3.96 -0.90
CA SER A 363 -2.78 -3.21 0.03
C SER A 363 -3.59 -2.12 0.72
N GLU A 364 -3.39 -1.98 2.02
CA GLU A 364 -3.94 -0.88 2.83
C GLU A 364 -2.98 0.31 2.89
N ARG A 365 -1.84 0.23 2.19
CA ARG A 365 -0.71 1.15 2.32
C ARG A 365 -0.51 2.02 1.08
N PRO A 366 -0.61 3.36 1.21
CA PRO A 366 -0.36 4.26 0.08
C PRO A 366 1.10 4.23 -0.42
N ASP A 367 2.08 3.94 0.45
CA ASP A 367 3.48 3.84 0.03
C ASP A 367 3.77 2.61 -0.83
N VAL A 368 3.13 1.47 -0.53
CA VAL A 368 3.23 0.24 -1.34
C VAL A 368 2.56 0.44 -2.70
N VAL A 369 1.37 1.05 -2.74
CA VAL A 369 0.68 1.37 -4.00
C VAL A 369 1.50 2.33 -4.86
N ALA A 370 2.06 3.39 -4.27
CA ALA A 370 2.90 4.33 -4.99
C ALA A 370 4.15 3.65 -5.60
N ALA A 371 4.81 2.77 -4.85
CA ALA A 371 5.97 2.01 -5.34
C ALA A 371 5.58 1.09 -6.51
N GLN A 372 4.42 0.45 -6.46
CA GLN A 372 3.94 -0.42 -7.54
C GLN A 372 3.50 0.34 -8.79
N LEU A 373 2.88 1.52 -8.63
CA LEU A 373 2.57 2.39 -9.76
C LEU A 373 3.84 2.80 -10.52
N LEU A 374 4.94 3.07 -9.81
CA LEU A 374 6.26 3.36 -10.41
C LEU A 374 6.89 2.17 -11.14
N GLU A 375 6.50 0.94 -10.82
CA GLU A 375 6.90 -0.27 -11.57
C GLU A 375 6.09 -0.44 -12.86
N GLY A 376 4.97 0.28 -13.02
CA GLY A 376 4.05 0.16 -14.16
C GLY A 376 2.80 -0.68 -13.88
N SER A 377 2.53 -1.01 -12.62
CA SER A 377 1.28 -1.68 -12.23
C SER A 377 0.09 -0.71 -12.30
N VAL A 378 -1.12 -1.25 -12.40
CA VAL A 378 -2.38 -0.51 -12.35
C VAL A 378 -3.01 -0.71 -10.98
N ALA A 379 -3.45 0.36 -10.34
CA ALA A 379 -4.16 0.32 -9.07
C ALA A 379 -5.66 0.62 -9.29
N VAL A 380 -6.53 -0.12 -8.61
CA VAL A 380 -7.98 0.07 -8.66
C VAL A 380 -8.46 0.35 -7.25
N LEU A 381 -9.02 1.54 -7.07
CA LEU A 381 -9.60 2.00 -5.82
C LEU A 381 -11.12 1.96 -5.95
N THR A 382 -11.80 1.31 -5.02
CA THR A 382 -13.26 1.33 -4.94
C THR A 382 -13.67 2.22 -3.79
N ASP A 383 -14.70 3.05 -3.97
CA ASP A 383 -15.23 3.82 -2.85
C ASP A 383 -15.78 2.88 -1.77
N THR A 384 -15.79 3.34 -0.51
CA THR A 384 -16.25 2.61 0.69
C THR A 384 -15.34 1.49 1.22
N THR A 385 -14.09 1.39 0.77
CA THR A 385 -13.11 0.43 1.31
C THR A 385 -11.73 1.04 1.60
N PRO A 386 -11.06 0.65 2.71
CA PRO A 386 -9.70 1.08 3.04
C PRO A 386 -8.61 0.21 2.37
N SER A 387 -8.91 -0.49 1.29
CA SER A 387 -7.94 -1.28 0.53
C SER A 387 -7.93 -0.91 -0.96
N VAL A 388 -6.76 -1.06 -1.58
CA VAL A 388 -6.54 -0.82 -3.01
C VAL A 388 -6.09 -2.11 -3.67
N MET A 389 -6.72 -2.43 -4.79
CA MET A 389 -6.45 -3.62 -5.59
C MET A 389 -5.37 -3.33 -6.64
N MET A 390 -4.26 -4.05 -6.60
CA MET A 390 -3.12 -3.91 -7.52
C MET A 390 -3.11 -5.01 -8.58
N LEU A 391 -2.89 -4.62 -9.83
CA LEU A 391 -2.97 -5.47 -11.02
C LEU A 391 -1.82 -5.20 -12.00
N PRO A 392 -1.35 -6.22 -12.74
CA PRO A 392 -1.53 -7.65 -12.51
C PRO A 392 -0.75 -8.11 -11.26
N THR A 393 -0.93 -9.35 -10.85
CA THR A 393 -0.23 -9.92 -9.69
C THR A 393 0.24 -11.34 -9.98
N THR A 394 1.44 -11.69 -9.49
CA THR A 394 1.98 -13.05 -9.48
C THR A 394 1.88 -13.69 -8.10
N PHE A 395 2.07 -15.01 -8.06
CA PHE A 395 2.21 -15.75 -6.80
C PHE A 395 3.27 -15.12 -5.90
N PHE A 396 4.43 -14.77 -6.48
CA PHE A 396 5.54 -14.25 -5.67
C PHE A 396 5.30 -12.82 -5.21
N ASP A 397 4.58 -11.99 -5.96
CA ASP A 397 4.20 -10.65 -5.50
C ASP A 397 3.40 -10.71 -4.20
N LEU A 398 2.54 -11.72 -4.04
CA LEU A 398 1.73 -11.94 -2.83
C LEU A 398 2.54 -12.45 -1.62
N THR A 399 3.75 -12.94 -1.86
CA THR A 399 4.68 -13.35 -0.80
C THR A 399 5.55 -12.22 -0.28
N GLN A 400 5.59 -11.07 -0.96
CA GLN A 400 6.42 -9.93 -0.56
C GLN A 400 5.73 -9.06 0.49
N HIS A 401 6.52 -8.50 1.41
CA HIS A 401 6.03 -7.55 2.42
C HIS A 401 6.82 -6.23 2.39
N ALA A 402 6.16 -5.14 2.76
CA ALA A 402 6.77 -3.81 2.78
C ALA A 402 7.98 -3.73 3.72
N GLU A 403 7.98 -4.46 4.83
CA GLU A 403 9.04 -4.42 5.84
C GLU A 403 10.42 -4.80 5.29
N GLU A 404 10.48 -5.75 4.36
CA GLU A 404 11.73 -6.22 3.75
C GLU A 404 12.42 -5.12 2.93
N ASN A 405 11.62 -4.25 2.33
CA ASN A 405 12.11 -3.13 1.53
C ASN A 405 12.54 -1.94 2.40
N ARG A 406 12.17 -1.93 3.69
CA ARG A 406 12.53 -0.86 4.64
C ARG A 406 13.76 -1.17 5.49
N GLN A 407 14.31 -2.37 5.39
CA GLN A 407 15.59 -2.73 6.01
C GLN A 407 16.76 -2.49 5.03
N THR A 408 18.00 -2.72 5.48
CA THR A 408 19.15 -2.78 4.57
C THR A 408 18.98 -3.95 3.58
N PRO A 409 19.55 -3.90 2.36
CA PRO A 409 19.37 -4.97 1.37
C PRO A 409 19.73 -6.37 1.88
N PHE A 410 20.78 -6.48 2.70
CA PHE A 410 21.19 -7.74 3.32
C PHE A 410 20.15 -8.29 4.32
N ILE A 411 19.70 -7.47 5.27
CA ILE A 411 18.68 -7.89 6.25
C ILE A 411 17.33 -8.14 5.58
N GLY A 412 16.94 -7.30 4.62
CA GLY A 412 15.74 -7.52 3.81
C GLY A 412 15.77 -8.85 3.06
N THR A 413 16.92 -9.21 2.49
CA THR A 413 17.14 -10.52 1.84
C THR A 413 17.00 -11.67 2.84
N TYR A 414 17.62 -11.56 4.02
CA TYR A 414 17.47 -12.57 5.08
C TYR A 414 16.00 -12.79 5.47
N LEU A 415 15.23 -11.70 5.67
CA LEU A 415 13.81 -11.78 6.00
C LEU A 415 12.99 -12.44 4.88
N ARG A 416 13.30 -12.17 3.60
CA ARG A 416 12.68 -12.87 2.46
C ARG A 416 12.92 -14.38 2.53
N TRP A 417 14.14 -14.82 2.80
CA TRP A 417 14.45 -16.24 2.94
C TRP A 417 13.70 -16.91 4.08
N VAL A 418 13.68 -16.29 5.26
CA VAL A 418 12.90 -16.80 6.41
C VAL A 418 11.43 -16.95 6.04
N ARG A 419 10.86 -15.97 5.33
CA ARG A 419 9.48 -16.02 4.86
C ARG A 419 9.24 -17.12 3.84
N TYR A 420 10.09 -17.25 2.82
CA TYR A 420 9.96 -18.30 1.81
C TYR A 420 10.06 -19.69 2.40
N ILE A 421 10.97 -19.90 3.37
CA ILE A 421 11.08 -21.15 4.11
C ILE A 421 9.82 -21.40 4.94
N GLY A 422 9.30 -20.37 5.63
CA GLY A 422 8.05 -20.46 6.38
C GLY A 422 6.86 -20.84 5.51
N ILE A 423 6.69 -20.20 4.35
CA ILE A 423 5.64 -20.50 3.38
C ILE A 423 5.80 -21.93 2.85
N PHE A 424 7.02 -22.33 2.49
CA PHE A 424 7.32 -23.67 2.00
C PHE A 424 6.97 -24.75 3.04
N PHE A 425 7.40 -24.57 4.29
CA PHE A 425 7.05 -25.48 5.39
C PHE A 425 5.56 -25.46 5.70
N SER A 426 4.90 -24.30 5.58
CA SER A 426 3.46 -24.23 5.73
C SER A 426 2.73 -25.12 4.75
N LEU A 427 3.26 -25.35 3.55
CA LEU A 427 2.56 -26.12 2.52
C LEU A 427 2.97 -27.61 2.52
N PHE A 428 4.28 -27.88 2.56
CA PHE A 428 4.82 -29.20 2.27
C PHE A 428 5.26 -30.00 3.49
N LEU A 429 5.60 -29.36 4.61
CA LEU A 429 6.23 -30.04 5.75
C LEU A 429 5.31 -31.12 6.33
N LEU A 430 4.03 -30.78 6.55
CA LEU A 430 3.07 -31.65 7.19
C LEU A 430 2.68 -32.86 6.31
N PRO A 431 2.29 -32.70 5.01
CA PRO A 431 2.07 -33.84 4.13
C PRO A 431 3.32 -34.72 3.94
N LEU A 432 4.51 -34.11 3.86
CA LEU A 432 5.77 -34.84 3.73
C LEU A 432 6.09 -35.65 4.98
N TRP A 433 5.95 -35.07 6.17
CA TRP A 433 6.13 -35.80 7.43
C TRP A 433 5.15 -36.98 7.52
N PHE A 434 3.89 -36.75 7.18
CA PHE A 434 2.88 -37.81 7.17
C PHE A 434 3.27 -38.97 6.23
N LEU A 435 3.80 -38.64 5.04
CA LEU A 435 4.30 -39.65 4.11
C LEU A 435 5.44 -40.48 4.71
N LEU A 436 6.40 -39.86 5.40
CA LEU A 436 7.53 -40.54 6.04
C LEU A 436 7.08 -41.46 7.18
N VAL A 437 6.00 -41.10 7.88
CA VAL A 437 5.41 -41.97 8.92
C VAL A 437 4.70 -43.17 8.29
N LEU A 438 3.98 -42.99 7.17
CA LEU A 438 3.32 -44.08 6.45
C LEU A 438 4.31 -45.03 5.74
N LYS A 439 5.47 -44.51 5.33
CA LYS A 439 6.52 -45.26 4.63
C LYS A 439 7.89 -45.04 5.31
N PRO A 440 8.13 -45.73 6.45
CA PRO A 440 9.40 -45.60 7.18
C PRO A 440 10.64 -45.96 6.35
N GLU A 441 10.48 -46.80 5.32
CA GLU A 441 11.54 -47.20 4.38
C GLU A 441 12.17 -46.01 3.64
N LEU A 442 11.45 -44.89 3.51
CA LEU A 442 11.96 -43.68 2.86
C LEU A 442 12.82 -42.82 3.79
N LYS A 443 12.84 -43.13 5.10
CA LYS A 443 13.58 -42.35 6.08
C LYS A 443 15.08 -42.66 5.95
N PRO A 444 15.93 -41.66 5.71
CA PRO A 444 17.36 -41.82 5.91
C PRO A 444 17.64 -42.20 7.38
N PRO A 445 18.65 -43.05 7.66
CA PRO A 445 18.98 -43.47 9.04
C PRO A 445 19.24 -42.29 10.00
N GLN A 446 19.70 -41.16 9.46
CA GLN A 446 19.93 -39.93 10.22
C GLN A 446 18.64 -39.28 10.75
N LEU A 447 17.47 -39.66 10.22
CA LEU A 447 16.15 -39.13 10.54
C LEU A 447 15.27 -40.16 11.27
N ASP A 448 15.85 -41.20 11.85
CA ASP A 448 15.10 -42.24 12.57
C ASP A 448 14.36 -41.72 13.82
N PHE A 449 14.78 -40.56 14.34
CA PHE A 449 14.06 -39.86 15.41
C PHE A 449 12.70 -39.29 14.96
N LEU A 450 12.41 -39.24 13.65
CA LEU A 450 11.14 -38.78 13.10
C LEU A 450 10.10 -39.90 13.07
N GLY A 451 8.93 -39.61 13.64
CA GLY A 451 7.77 -40.47 13.65
C GLY A 451 7.30 -40.78 15.08
N PRO A 452 5.98 -40.80 15.31
CA PRO A 452 5.43 -40.86 16.65
C PRO A 452 5.87 -42.16 17.35
N GLN A 453 6.50 -42.03 18.52
CA GLN A 453 6.93 -43.17 19.32
C GLN A 453 5.76 -44.02 19.84
N GLN A 454 4.59 -43.41 19.99
CA GLN A 454 3.33 -44.07 20.32
C GLN A 454 2.25 -43.60 19.35
N MET A 455 1.50 -44.55 18.79
CA MET A 455 0.33 -44.23 17.98
C MET A 455 -0.80 -43.77 18.92
N GLY A 456 -1.28 -42.54 18.75
CA GLY A 456 -2.46 -42.03 19.44
C GLY A 456 -3.71 -42.89 19.17
N ARG A 457 -4.78 -42.63 19.94
CA ARG A 457 -6.03 -43.43 19.90
C ARG A 457 -6.78 -43.31 18.57
N ILE A 458 -6.56 -42.21 17.85
CA ILE A 458 -7.18 -41.94 16.56
C ILE A 458 -6.15 -41.95 15.43
N PRO A 459 -6.55 -42.33 14.19
CA PRO A 459 -5.64 -42.33 13.04
C PRO A 459 -5.02 -40.95 12.80
N LEU A 460 -3.74 -40.93 12.38
CA LEU A 460 -2.99 -39.70 12.13
C LEU A 460 -3.70 -38.74 11.16
N PHE A 461 -4.31 -39.30 10.11
CA PHE A 461 -5.10 -38.50 9.17
C PHE A 461 -6.22 -37.71 9.87
N LEU A 462 -6.97 -38.37 10.76
CA LEU A 462 -8.06 -37.72 11.49
C LEU A 462 -7.52 -36.69 12.47
N GLN A 463 -6.34 -36.92 13.06
CA GLN A 463 -5.65 -35.92 13.89
C GLN A 463 -5.38 -34.64 13.08
N PHE A 464 -4.85 -34.72 11.87
CA PHE A 464 -4.61 -33.51 11.07
C PHE A 464 -5.90 -32.76 10.72
N VAL A 465 -6.93 -33.48 10.29
CA VAL A 465 -8.22 -32.86 9.95
C VAL A 465 -8.80 -32.12 11.15
N LEU A 466 -8.80 -32.76 12.33
CA LEU A 466 -9.27 -32.13 13.57
C LEU A 466 -8.40 -30.94 14.00
N ALA A 467 -7.07 -31.05 13.87
CA ALA A 467 -6.15 -29.97 14.19
C ALA A 467 -6.32 -28.77 13.25
N GLU A 468 -6.47 -29.00 11.95
CA GLU A 468 -6.72 -27.96 10.94
C GLU A 468 -8.03 -27.24 11.18
N ILE A 469 -9.12 -27.98 11.44
CA ILE A 469 -10.42 -27.38 11.76
C ILE A 469 -10.35 -26.63 13.10
N GLY A 470 -9.67 -27.21 14.10
CA GLY A 470 -9.50 -26.61 15.42
C GLY A 470 -8.77 -25.27 15.40
N VAL A 471 -7.66 -25.18 14.65
CA VAL A 471 -6.91 -23.91 14.47
C VAL A 471 -7.78 -22.84 13.82
N ASP A 472 -8.59 -23.21 12.83
CA ASP A 472 -9.50 -22.28 12.16
C ASP A 472 -10.64 -21.83 13.05
N LEU A 473 -11.26 -22.76 13.77
CA LEU A 473 -12.32 -22.46 14.72
C LEU A 473 -11.78 -21.52 15.81
N MET A 474 -10.56 -21.75 16.28
CA MET A 474 -9.87 -20.87 17.21
C MET A 474 -9.62 -19.48 16.60
N ARG A 475 -9.17 -19.39 15.33
CA ARG A 475 -8.99 -18.11 14.64
C ARG A 475 -10.31 -17.35 14.47
N MET A 476 -11.38 -18.02 14.02
CA MET A 476 -12.71 -17.42 13.88
C MET A 476 -13.24 -16.94 15.23
N ALA A 477 -13.09 -17.73 16.29
CA ALA A 477 -13.45 -17.33 17.64
C ALA A 477 -12.64 -16.12 18.12
N ALA A 478 -11.34 -16.06 17.80
CA ALA A 478 -10.46 -14.96 18.20
C ALA A 478 -10.86 -13.62 17.57
N VAL A 479 -11.32 -13.62 16.31
CA VAL A 479 -11.80 -12.40 15.62
C VAL A 479 -13.11 -11.89 16.23
N HIS A 480 -13.98 -12.77 16.71
CA HIS A 480 -15.22 -12.41 17.40
C HIS A 480 -15.03 -12.11 18.89
N THR A 481 -13.85 -12.36 19.45
CA THR A 481 -13.53 -12.10 20.86
C THR A 481 -12.91 -10.71 20.99
N PRO A 482 -13.42 -9.84 21.89
CA PRO A 482 -12.81 -8.53 22.14
C PRO A 482 -11.31 -8.63 22.45
N SER A 483 -10.49 -7.72 21.89
CA SER A 483 -9.02 -7.76 21.97
C SER A 483 -8.44 -7.99 23.38
N PRO A 484 -8.99 -7.41 24.48
CA PRO A 484 -8.47 -7.67 25.83
C PRO A 484 -8.63 -9.12 26.30
N LEU A 485 -9.63 -9.83 25.80
CA LEU A 485 -9.92 -11.24 26.15
C LEU A 485 -9.22 -12.23 25.20
N SER A 486 -8.85 -11.79 23.99
CA SER A 486 -8.27 -12.64 22.95
C SER A 486 -6.94 -13.28 23.37
N THR A 487 -6.05 -12.52 24.04
CA THR A 487 -4.75 -13.05 24.49
C THR A 487 -4.91 -14.15 25.55
N ALA A 488 -5.80 -13.95 26.53
CA ALA A 488 -6.04 -14.93 27.59
C ALA A 488 -6.69 -16.20 27.03
N MET A 489 -7.69 -16.06 26.14
CA MET A 489 -8.35 -17.20 25.50
C MET A 489 -7.39 -17.97 24.59
N SER A 490 -6.52 -17.29 23.85
CA SER A 490 -5.49 -17.93 23.02
C SER A 490 -4.50 -18.75 23.85
N LEU A 491 -4.09 -18.24 25.01
CA LEU A 491 -3.18 -18.95 25.92
C LEU A 491 -3.84 -20.21 26.49
N ILE A 492 -5.09 -20.09 26.93
CA ILE A 492 -5.87 -21.23 27.45
C ILE A 492 -6.07 -22.28 26.34
N ALA A 493 -6.44 -21.86 25.13
CA ALA A 493 -6.63 -22.78 24.01
C ALA A 493 -5.32 -23.48 23.62
N ALA A 494 -4.21 -22.75 23.52
CA ALA A 494 -2.92 -23.33 23.13
C ALA A 494 -2.36 -24.31 24.18
N ILE A 495 -2.37 -23.93 25.46
CA ILE A 495 -1.75 -24.73 26.52
C ILE A 495 -2.70 -25.78 27.07
N LEU A 496 -3.91 -25.38 27.50
CA LEU A 496 -4.80 -26.28 28.23
C LEU A 496 -5.41 -27.33 27.31
N ILE A 497 -5.95 -26.92 26.16
CA ILE A 497 -6.58 -27.86 25.22
C ILE A 497 -5.50 -28.72 24.54
N GLY A 498 -4.38 -28.12 24.15
CA GLY A 498 -3.24 -28.85 23.58
C GLY A 498 -2.70 -29.93 24.51
N ASP A 499 -2.37 -29.57 25.75
CA ASP A 499 -1.81 -30.50 26.75
C ASP A 499 -2.80 -31.60 27.13
N ILE A 500 -4.09 -31.26 27.34
CA ILE A 500 -5.12 -32.27 27.62
C ILE A 500 -5.29 -33.21 26.43
N ALA A 501 -5.26 -32.70 25.20
CA ALA A 501 -5.46 -33.52 24.02
C ALA A 501 -4.26 -34.47 23.75
N VAL A 502 -3.04 -34.09 24.14
CA VAL A 502 -1.89 -35.02 24.18
C VAL A 502 -2.09 -36.07 25.26
N LYS A 503 -2.37 -35.65 26.51
CA LYS A 503 -2.47 -36.54 27.67
C LYS A 503 -3.58 -37.58 27.52
N THR A 504 -4.68 -37.21 26.86
CA THR A 504 -5.79 -38.12 26.56
C THR A 504 -5.51 -39.06 25.38
N GLY A 505 -4.38 -38.88 24.69
CA GLY A 505 -3.98 -39.66 23.52
C GLY A 505 -4.75 -39.30 22.25
N LEU A 506 -5.41 -38.13 22.21
CA LEU A 506 -6.11 -37.64 21.02
C LEU A 506 -5.11 -37.14 19.97
N PHE A 507 -4.07 -36.42 20.39
CA PHE A 507 -2.98 -35.96 19.51
C PHE A 507 -1.63 -36.52 19.92
N ASN A 508 -0.78 -36.77 18.93
CA ASN A 508 0.63 -37.02 19.15
C ASN A 508 1.40 -35.69 19.27
N ASN A 509 2.46 -35.67 20.08
CA ASN A 509 3.32 -34.50 20.26
C ASN A 509 3.87 -33.95 18.93
N GLU A 510 4.30 -34.85 18.05
CA GLU A 510 4.81 -34.48 16.73
C GLU A 510 3.74 -33.85 15.84
N VAL A 511 2.49 -34.34 15.90
CA VAL A 511 1.39 -33.74 15.11
C VAL A 511 1.18 -32.29 15.52
N ILE A 512 1.17 -32.00 16.82
CA ILE A 512 1.04 -30.63 17.33
C ILE A 512 2.22 -29.77 16.90
N LEU A 513 3.45 -30.31 16.96
CA LEU A 513 4.65 -29.60 16.53
C LEU A 513 4.59 -29.18 15.06
N TYR A 514 4.31 -30.11 14.15
CA TYR A 514 4.27 -29.80 12.71
C TYR A 514 3.07 -28.92 12.35
N MET A 515 1.94 -29.08 13.02
CA MET A 515 0.79 -28.18 12.89
C MET A 515 1.15 -26.76 13.34
N ALA A 516 1.88 -26.59 14.44
CA ALA A 516 2.33 -25.28 14.91
C ALA A 516 3.27 -24.61 13.90
N ILE A 517 4.24 -25.35 13.35
CA ILE A 517 5.13 -24.83 12.29
C ILE A 517 4.32 -24.43 11.06
N ALA A 518 3.35 -25.25 10.65
CA ALA A 518 2.50 -24.96 9.50
C ALA A 518 1.63 -23.72 9.70
N ALA A 519 1.09 -23.53 10.91
CA ALA A 519 0.33 -22.33 11.29
C ALA A 519 1.21 -21.08 11.33
N ILE A 520 2.42 -21.16 11.89
CA ILE A 520 3.38 -20.05 11.89
C ILE A 520 3.74 -19.64 10.46
N GLY A 521 4.01 -20.61 9.58
CA GLY A 521 4.28 -20.34 8.17
C GLY A 521 3.11 -19.71 7.43
N MET A 522 1.86 -20.07 7.79
CA MET A 522 0.66 -19.41 7.28
C MET A 522 0.60 -17.93 7.72
N PHE A 523 0.88 -17.62 8.99
CA PHE A 523 0.93 -16.24 9.48
C PHE A 523 2.13 -15.43 8.96
N ALA A 524 3.21 -16.11 8.58
CA ALA A 524 4.33 -15.48 7.89
C ALA A 524 3.98 -15.09 6.43
N THR A 525 2.90 -15.63 5.86
CA THR A 525 2.40 -15.26 4.53
C THR A 525 1.74 -13.87 4.63
N PRO A 526 2.25 -12.83 3.94
CA PRO A 526 1.76 -11.47 4.14
C PRO A 526 0.35 -11.26 3.57
N ASN A 527 0.02 -11.94 2.47
CA ASN A 527 -1.34 -11.93 1.95
C ASN A 527 -2.20 -13.02 2.64
N TYR A 528 -3.29 -12.60 3.28
CA TYR A 528 -4.19 -13.47 4.03
C TYR A 528 -4.88 -14.52 3.14
N GLU A 529 -5.36 -14.12 1.96
CA GLU A 529 -6.05 -15.03 1.03
C GLU A 529 -5.10 -16.10 0.48
N LEU A 530 -3.84 -15.73 0.21
CA LEU A 530 -2.79 -16.68 -0.17
C LEU A 530 -2.54 -17.72 0.93
N GLY A 531 -2.50 -17.29 2.19
CA GLY A 531 -2.36 -18.18 3.33
C GLY A 531 -3.50 -19.21 3.43
N LEU A 532 -4.75 -18.77 3.20
CA LEU A 532 -5.91 -19.65 3.14
C LEU A 532 -5.85 -20.63 1.96
N ALA A 533 -5.48 -20.15 0.77
CA ALA A 533 -5.31 -20.97 -0.42
C ALA A 533 -4.26 -22.09 -0.20
N ASN A 534 -3.11 -21.73 0.37
CA ASN A 534 -2.05 -22.68 0.70
C ASN A 534 -2.52 -23.73 1.72
N ARG A 535 -3.37 -23.35 2.67
CA ARG A 535 -3.97 -24.31 3.61
C ARG A 535 -4.90 -25.32 2.92
N ILE A 536 -5.74 -24.87 1.99
CA ILE A 536 -6.62 -25.77 1.22
C ILE A 536 -5.79 -26.77 0.41
N VAL A 537 -4.71 -26.30 -0.24
CA VAL A 537 -3.79 -27.17 -0.97
C VAL A 537 -3.08 -28.14 -0.03
N ARG A 538 -2.61 -27.69 1.14
CA ARG A 538 -2.02 -28.59 2.16
C ARG A 538 -2.98 -29.70 2.55
N LEU A 539 -4.25 -29.38 2.82
CA LEU A 539 -5.26 -30.38 3.17
C LEU A 539 -5.48 -31.38 2.03
N ALA A 540 -5.55 -30.89 0.79
CA ALA A 540 -5.66 -31.75 -0.40
C ALA A 540 -4.44 -32.68 -0.55
N LEU A 541 -3.22 -32.20 -0.27
CA LEU A 541 -2.00 -33.01 -0.27
C LEU A 541 -2.03 -34.07 0.83
N ILE A 542 -2.48 -33.74 2.04
CA ILE A 542 -2.62 -34.72 3.15
C ILE A 542 -3.61 -35.82 2.76
N ILE A 543 -4.75 -35.47 2.15
CA ILE A 543 -5.74 -36.43 1.65
C ILE A 543 -5.14 -37.31 0.56
N ALA A 544 -4.42 -36.73 -0.41
CA ALA A 544 -3.77 -37.47 -1.48
C ALA A 544 -2.73 -38.47 -0.92
N VAL A 545 -1.94 -38.06 0.07
CA VAL A 545 -0.98 -38.94 0.77
C VAL A 545 -1.69 -40.03 1.57
N ALA A 546 -2.81 -39.73 2.23
CA ALA A 546 -3.57 -40.71 3.00
C ALA A 546 -4.10 -41.85 2.12
N ILE A 547 -4.54 -41.53 0.90
CA ILE A 547 -5.16 -42.49 -0.02
C ILE A 547 -4.09 -43.21 -0.86
N PHE A 548 -3.13 -42.47 -1.41
CA PHE A 548 -2.20 -42.97 -2.43
C PHE A 548 -0.74 -43.05 -1.98
N GLY A 549 -0.38 -42.58 -0.79
CA GLY A 549 1.00 -42.56 -0.31
C GLY A 549 1.93 -41.71 -1.18
N ILE A 550 3.04 -42.31 -1.65
CA ILE A 550 4.08 -41.62 -2.43
C ILE A 550 3.52 -41.07 -3.76
N PRO A 551 2.82 -41.87 -4.60
CA PRO A 551 2.15 -41.34 -5.79
C PRO A 551 1.23 -40.14 -5.48
N GLY A 552 0.50 -40.18 -4.38
CA GLY A 552 -0.40 -39.10 -3.97
C GLY A 552 0.34 -37.78 -3.72
N PHE A 553 1.47 -37.83 -2.99
CA PHE A 553 2.29 -36.65 -2.75
C PHE A 553 2.86 -36.06 -4.04
N VAL A 554 3.46 -36.92 -4.89
CA VAL A 554 4.14 -36.48 -6.12
C VAL A 554 3.13 -35.94 -7.13
N VAL A 555 2.05 -36.68 -7.40
CA VAL A 555 1.01 -36.26 -8.34
C VAL A 555 0.25 -35.06 -7.79
N GLY A 556 -0.09 -35.03 -6.50
CA GLY A 556 -0.75 -33.88 -5.88
C GLY A 556 0.09 -32.61 -5.97
N THR A 557 1.39 -32.70 -5.71
CA THR A 557 2.32 -31.57 -5.84
C THR A 557 2.46 -31.14 -7.30
N ALA A 558 2.56 -32.09 -8.23
CA ALA A 558 2.62 -31.78 -9.66
C ALA A 558 1.34 -31.08 -10.15
N LEU A 559 0.15 -31.57 -9.76
CA LEU A 559 -1.13 -30.95 -10.08
C LEU A 559 -1.23 -29.54 -9.50
N PHE A 560 -0.74 -29.33 -8.28
CA PHE A 560 -0.66 -28.01 -7.67
C PHE A 560 0.21 -27.05 -8.50
N VAL A 561 1.41 -27.47 -8.90
CA VAL A 561 2.29 -26.64 -9.76
C VAL A 561 1.65 -26.37 -11.13
N VAL A 562 1.01 -27.37 -11.74
CA VAL A 562 0.30 -27.22 -13.01
C VAL A 562 -0.87 -26.24 -12.89
N LEU A 563 -1.63 -26.30 -11.80
CA LEU A 563 -2.69 -25.33 -11.51
C LEU A 563 -2.13 -23.90 -11.55
N LEU A 564 -1.08 -23.63 -10.77
CA LEU A 564 -0.46 -22.30 -10.72
C LEU A 564 0.14 -21.86 -12.08
N ALA A 565 0.71 -22.80 -12.83
CA ALA A 565 1.28 -22.52 -14.15
C ALA A 565 0.22 -22.20 -15.22
N CYS A 566 -0.99 -22.76 -15.09
CA CYS A 566 -2.11 -22.47 -15.99
C CYS A 566 -2.85 -21.19 -15.62
N THR A 567 -2.73 -20.73 -14.37
CA THR A 567 -3.38 -19.52 -13.88
C THR A 567 -2.78 -18.25 -14.49
N ARG A 568 -3.66 -17.30 -14.86
CA ARG A 568 -3.27 -15.98 -15.37
C ARG A 568 -4.03 -14.87 -14.66
N SER A 569 -3.32 -13.78 -14.32
CA SER A 569 -3.89 -12.52 -13.84
C SER A 569 -3.76 -11.48 -14.95
N PHE A 570 -4.88 -11.01 -15.51
CA PHE A 570 -4.91 -10.05 -16.64
C PHE A 570 -3.93 -10.41 -17.77
N ASN A 571 -4.07 -11.65 -18.25
CA ASN A 571 -3.22 -12.23 -19.30
C ASN A 571 -1.71 -12.31 -18.98
N ARG A 572 -1.31 -12.08 -17.72
CA ARG A 572 0.05 -12.33 -17.23
C ARG A 572 0.15 -13.68 -16.52
N PRO A 573 1.23 -14.45 -16.77
CA PRO A 573 1.45 -15.74 -16.11
C PRO A 573 1.62 -15.57 -14.60
N TYR A 574 0.82 -16.29 -13.81
CA TYR A 574 0.80 -16.16 -12.35
C TYR A 574 2.07 -16.69 -11.68
N LEU A 575 2.75 -17.67 -12.29
CA LEU A 575 3.97 -18.29 -11.76
C LEU A 575 5.26 -17.63 -12.27
N TRP A 576 5.19 -16.47 -12.93
CA TRP A 576 6.37 -15.71 -13.31
C TRP A 576 7.08 -15.18 -12.04
N PRO A 577 8.43 -15.14 -11.97
CA PRO A 577 9.44 -15.39 -13.01
C PRO A 577 9.91 -16.84 -13.12
N PHE A 578 9.23 -17.79 -12.47
CA PHE A 578 9.58 -19.21 -12.52
C PHE A 578 9.10 -19.84 -13.84
N ILE A 579 7.86 -19.54 -14.24
CA ILE A 579 7.28 -19.93 -15.53
C ILE A 579 6.52 -18.74 -16.15
N PRO A 580 6.98 -18.20 -17.31
CA PRO A 580 8.22 -18.50 -18.01
C PRO A 580 9.45 -18.07 -17.20
N PHE A 581 10.57 -18.78 -17.38
CA PHE A 581 11.78 -18.57 -16.58
C PHE A 581 12.49 -17.25 -16.95
N ASP A 582 12.68 -16.38 -15.96
CA ASP A 582 13.52 -15.19 -16.04
C ASP A 582 14.50 -15.18 -14.85
N GLY A 583 15.73 -15.59 -15.11
CA GLY A 583 16.77 -15.71 -14.09
C GLY A 583 17.14 -14.38 -13.42
N ARG A 584 17.03 -13.24 -14.13
CA ARG A 584 17.34 -11.93 -13.55
C ARG A 584 16.27 -11.54 -12.54
N SER A 585 15.01 -11.66 -12.93
CA SER A 585 13.87 -11.33 -12.08
C SER A 585 13.75 -12.28 -10.91
N LEU A 586 14.02 -13.57 -11.11
CA LEU A 586 14.09 -14.56 -10.04
C LEU A 586 15.22 -14.25 -9.04
N ALA A 587 16.40 -13.84 -9.53
CA ALA A 587 17.49 -13.41 -8.66
C ALA A 587 17.13 -12.16 -7.84
N ALA A 588 16.44 -11.18 -8.44
CA ALA A 588 15.96 -9.98 -7.74
C ALA A 588 14.85 -10.28 -6.71
N LEU A 589 14.12 -11.38 -6.90
CA LEU A 589 13.12 -11.88 -5.96
C LEU A 589 13.81 -12.48 -4.73
N LEU A 590 14.74 -13.41 -4.96
CA LEU A 590 15.48 -14.13 -3.91
C LEU A 590 16.47 -13.24 -3.15
N ILE A 591 17.16 -12.35 -3.86
CA ILE A 591 18.17 -11.45 -3.32
C ILE A 591 17.73 -10.03 -3.62
N ARG A 592 17.52 -9.22 -2.58
CA ARG A 592 17.14 -7.83 -2.75
C ARG A 592 18.34 -7.01 -3.24
N PRO A 593 18.31 -6.45 -4.47
CA PRO A 593 19.36 -5.55 -4.91
C PRO A 593 19.27 -4.20 -4.18
N PRO A 594 20.40 -3.50 -3.96
CA PRO A 594 20.38 -2.09 -3.59
C PRO A 594 19.64 -1.25 -4.65
N GLU A 595 18.92 -0.21 -4.22
CA GLU A 595 18.04 0.57 -5.09
C GLU A 595 18.76 1.14 -6.32
N LEU A 596 19.94 1.73 -6.13
CA LEU A 596 20.76 2.30 -7.22
C LEU A 596 21.32 1.26 -8.20
N GLN A 597 21.34 -0.02 -7.81
CA GLN A 597 21.75 -1.12 -8.69
C GLN A 597 20.56 -1.73 -9.43
N ASN A 598 19.34 -1.47 -8.96
CA ASN A 598 18.12 -1.99 -9.56
C ASN A 598 17.66 -1.10 -10.72
N LYS A 599 18.35 -1.20 -11.86
CA LYS A 599 18.17 -0.25 -12.96
C LYS A 599 16.92 -0.46 -13.82
N LYS A 600 16.37 -1.67 -13.88
CA LYS A 600 15.28 -1.99 -14.83
C LYS A 600 13.99 -2.37 -14.10
N ARG A 601 12.85 -1.91 -14.63
CA ARG A 601 11.51 -2.30 -14.20
C ARG A 601 11.23 -3.76 -14.53
N ASN A 602 10.20 -4.29 -13.87
CA ASN A 602 9.76 -5.66 -14.06
C ASN A 602 9.27 -5.89 -15.52
N PRO A 603 9.88 -6.79 -16.30
CA PRO A 603 9.48 -7.02 -17.69
C PRO A 603 8.10 -7.68 -17.81
N LEU A 604 7.58 -8.33 -16.76
CA LEU A 604 6.23 -8.89 -16.74
C LEU A 604 5.17 -7.83 -17.01
N LEU A 605 5.39 -6.61 -16.55
CA LEU A 605 4.45 -5.50 -16.69
C LEU A 605 4.46 -4.89 -18.09
N LYS A 606 5.46 -5.23 -18.94
CA LYS A 606 5.73 -4.57 -20.24
C LYS A 606 5.68 -3.03 -20.13
N PRO A 607 6.45 -2.43 -19.21
CA PRO A 607 6.40 -0.99 -19.04
C PRO A 607 6.92 -0.28 -20.30
N GLN A 608 6.31 0.84 -20.66
CA GLN A 608 6.74 1.67 -21.80
C GLN A 608 8.16 2.20 -21.58
N GLN A 609 8.48 2.60 -20.34
CA GLN A 609 9.82 2.94 -19.90
C GLN A 609 10.46 1.77 -19.13
N LEU A 610 11.57 1.23 -19.64
CA LEU A 610 12.25 0.09 -19.02
C LEU A 610 13.16 0.46 -17.83
N ASP A 611 13.75 1.65 -17.85
CA ASP A 611 14.75 2.06 -16.84
C ASP A 611 14.11 2.82 -15.68
N ARG A 612 14.43 2.40 -14.46
CA ARG A 612 13.91 2.98 -13.20
C ARG A 612 14.60 4.28 -12.82
N LEU A 613 15.88 4.36 -13.14
CA LEU A 613 16.72 5.50 -12.81
C LEU A 613 16.79 6.42 -14.02
N PRO A 614 16.83 7.74 -13.81
CA PRO A 614 17.11 8.67 -14.89
C PRO A 614 18.47 8.35 -15.50
N ASP A 615 18.61 8.59 -16.81
CA ASP A 615 19.89 8.43 -17.48
C ASP A 615 20.95 9.30 -16.79
N SER A 616 22.01 8.65 -16.32
CA SER A 616 23.09 9.30 -15.57
C SER A 616 24.01 10.03 -16.54
N GLN A 617 23.53 11.13 -17.11
CA GLN A 617 24.28 11.99 -18.03
C GLN A 617 24.37 13.46 -17.59
N GLU A 618 23.94 13.83 -16.37
CA GLU A 618 23.89 15.27 -16.01
C GLU A 618 24.42 15.67 -14.62
N ASN A 619 25.08 14.78 -13.87
CA ASN A 619 25.71 15.18 -12.60
C ASN A 619 27.05 14.48 -12.38
N ARG A 620 28.04 14.84 -13.20
CA ARG A 620 29.45 14.68 -12.87
C ARG A 620 30.22 15.97 -13.08
#